data_AF-A0A9P6DH10-F1
#
_entry.id   AF-A0A9P6DH10-F1
#
_cell.length_a   1.000
_cell.length_b   1.000
_cell.length_c   1.000
_cell.angle_alpha   90.00
_cell.angle_beta   90.00
_cell.angle_gamma   90.00
#
_symmetry.space_group_name_H-M   'P 1'
#
loop_
_entity.id
_entity.type
_entity.pdbx_description
1 polymer ?
#
loop_
_entity_poly.entity_id
_entity_poly.type
_entity_poly.pdbx_seq_one_letter_code
_entity_poly.pdbx_strand_id
1 'polypeptide(L)'
;MGKLNIAHHKSYHPYRRDNIERVRKDEEEAARKEAQEEGRMMLADSEARIDLLRERAGMKRDSFSSKSRKRDDFDEERLEEQIAATSAPQPALTNPNGHINLFEDLEQSQISAAIRSSSKKKADPVETDKGVPLAPSAKDLNPWYSSKNDDSRPVDEAEEGRRKRDKARQATHDPLTSISRQLASHHALSGHGTSSRSLHRSRPAPSDASRPPEVNARLARESSERERALELIRRKKREMMGSETPSTVHGGGYTDVFNKKEVEDAHRVRDRGWGDGRHARYRRW
;
A
#
# COMPACT_ATOMS: atom_id res chain seq x y z
N MET A 1 -22.47 -13.08 -55.40
CA MET A 1 -22.64 -11.69 -54.93
C MET A 1 -22.12 -11.61 -53.49
N GLY A 2 -20.95 -11.02 -53.26
CA GLY A 2 -20.38 -10.91 -51.91
C GLY A 2 -21.13 -9.89 -51.05
N LYS A 3 -21.41 -10.22 -49.78
CA LYS A 3 -22.09 -9.34 -48.84
C LYS A 3 -21.12 -8.23 -48.39
N LEU A 4 -21.44 -6.98 -48.70
CA LEU A 4 -20.64 -5.83 -48.26
C LEU A 4 -20.91 -5.58 -46.77
N ASN A 5 -19.88 -5.76 -45.94
CA ASN A 5 -19.98 -5.52 -44.49
C ASN A 5 -19.83 -4.02 -44.18
N ILE A 6 -20.94 -3.27 -44.30
CA ILE A 6 -20.98 -1.80 -44.15
C ILE A 6 -20.68 -1.34 -42.71
N ALA A 7 -20.84 -2.22 -41.72
CA ALA A 7 -20.70 -1.86 -40.30
C ALA A 7 -19.29 -1.35 -39.94
N HIS A 8 -18.24 -1.96 -40.48
CA HIS A 8 -16.85 -1.55 -40.21
C HIS A 8 -16.50 -0.19 -40.86
N HIS A 9 -17.31 0.26 -41.81
CA HIS A 9 -17.12 1.56 -42.49
C HIS A 9 -17.80 2.73 -41.76
N LYS A 10 -18.37 2.51 -40.58
CA LYS A 10 -19.01 3.55 -39.77
C LYS A 10 -18.08 4.07 -38.69
N SER A 11 -18.02 5.40 -38.53
CA SER A 11 -17.18 6.09 -37.55
C SER A 11 -17.45 5.69 -36.10
N TYR A 12 -18.65 5.24 -35.77
CA TYR A 12 -19.04 4.80 -34.42
C TYR A 12 -18.72 3.33 -34.13
N HIS A 13 -18.15 2.58 -35.08
CA HIS A 13 -17.93 1.15 -34.90
C HIS A 13 -16.84 0.90 -33.83
N PRO A 14 -17.11 0.12 -32.75
CA PRO A 14 -16.20 -0.01 -31.61
C PRO A 14 -14.82 -0.55 -31.98
N TYR A 15 -14.75 -1.48 -32.95
CA TYR A 15 -13.50 -2.12 -33.35
C TYR A 15 -12.69 -1.33 -34.38
N ARG A 16 -13.06 -0.07 -34.66
CA ARG A 16 -12.20 0.83 -35.45
C ARG A 16 -11.01 1.27 -34.64
N ARG A 17 -9.83 1.28 -35.27
CA ARG A 17 -8.56 1.72 -34.67
C ARG A 17 -8.70 3.09 -34.02
N ASP A 18 -9.26 4.07 -34.72
CA ASP A 18 -9.44 5.44 -34.19
C ASP A 18 -10.30 5.50 -32.92
N ASN A 19 -11.28 4.61 -32.77
CA ASN A 19 -12.13 4.56 -31.58
C ASN A 19 -11.44 3.84 -30.44
N ILE A 20 -10.72 2.76 -30.73
CA ILE A 20 -9.90 2.03 -29.76
C ILE A 20 -8.82 2.98 -29.20
N GLU A 21 -8.16 3.76 -30.06
CA GLU A 21 -7.16 4.75 -29.66
C GLU A 21 -7.73 5.88 -28.81
N ARG A 22 -8.95 6.34 -29.13
CA ARG A 22 -9.65 7.34 -28.29
C ARG A 22 -9.95 6.79 -26.90
N VAL A 23 -10.53 5.59 -26.82
CA VAL A 23 -10.82 4.93 -25.53
C VAL A 23 -9.54 4.72 -24.74
N ARG A 24 -8.48 4.23 -25.39
CA ARG A 24 -7.19 4.05 -24.74
C ARG A 24 -6.63 5.36 -24.17
N LYS A 25 -6.72 6.46 -24.93
CA LYS A 25 -6.28 7.77 -24.45
C LYS A 25 -7.10 8.25 -23.26
N ASP A 26 -8.42 8.07 -23.31
CA ASP A 26 -9.33 8.46 -22.22
C ASP A 26 -9.05 7.61 -20.96
N GLU A 27 -8.79 6.32 -21.11
CA GLU A 27 -8.39 5.40 -20.02
C GLU A 27 -7.02 5.76 -19.44
N GLU A 28 -6.03 6.08 -20.28
CA GLU A 28 -4.70 6.50 -19.85
C GLU A 28 -4.75 7.86 -19.12
N GLU A 29 -5.57 8.81 -19.57
CA GLU A 29 -5.78 10.09 -18.89
C GLU A 29 -6.48 9.92 -17.53
N ALA A 30 -7.50 9.06 -17.48
CA ALA A 30 -8.17 8.70 -16.23
C ALA A 30 -7.20 8.06 -15.23
N ALA A 31 -6.39 7.10 -15.68
CA ALA A 31 -5.39 6.44 -14.85
C ALA A 31 -4.31 7.43 -14.34
N ARG A 32 -3.86 8.37 -15.19
CA ARG A 32 -2.91 9.41 -14.77
C ARG A 32 -3.47 10.38 -13.75
N LYS A 33 -4.77 10.67 -13.81
CA LYS A 33 -5.44 11.55 -12.85
C LYS A 33 -5.62 10.84 -11.50
N GLU A 34 -6.05 9.58 -11.52
CA GLU A 34 -6.18 8.75 -10.32
C GLU A 34 -4.83 8.60 -9.59
N ALA A 35 -3.74 8.34 -10.32
CA ALA A 35 -2.41 8.24 -9.72
C ALA A 35 -1.93 9.56 -9.08
N GLN A 36 -2.29 10.72 -9.66
CA GLN A 36 -1.97 12.02 -9.06
C GLN A 36 -2.78 12.29 -7.79
N GLU A 37 -4.07 11.94 -7.79
CA GLU A 37 -4.94 12.09 -6.64
C GLU A 37 -4.54 11.14 -5.51
N GLU A 38 -4.19 9.90 -5.81
CA GLU A 38 -3.65 8.93 -4.85
C GLU A 38 -2.31 9.41 -4.27
N GLY A 39 -1.38 9.88 -5.12
CA GLY A 39 -0.10 10.44 -4.67
C GLY A 39 -0.29 11.64 -3.74
N ARG A 40 -1.23 12.54 -4.04
CA ARG A 40 -1.57 13.68 -3.17
C ARG A 40 -2.17 13.23 -1.84
N MET A 41 -3.02 12.21 -1.87
CA MET A 41 -3.64 11.64 -0.67
C MET A 41 -2.59 10.97 0.23
N MET A 42 -1.66 10.20 -0.34
CA MET A 42 -0.56 9.57 0.39
C MET A 42 0.38 10.59 1.03
N LEU A 43 0.72 11.66 0.32
CA LEU A 43 1.53 12.75 0.87
C LEU A 43 0.81 13.44 2.04
N ALA A 44 -0.46 13.78 1.87
CA ALA A 44 -1.25 14.40 2.94
C ALA A 44 -1.36 13.52 4.20
N ASP A 45 -1.54 12.20 4.04
CA ASP A 45 -1.56 11.26 5.17
C ASP A 45 -0.18 11.16 5.85
N SER A 46 0.89 11.13 5.06
CA SER A 46 2.26 11.12 5.58
C SER A 46 2.58 12.41 6.36
N GLU A 47 2.14 13.57 5.86
CA GLU A 47 2.32 14.87 6.51
C GLU A 47 1.52 14.94 7.81
N ALA A 48 0.24 14.56 7.79
CA ALA A 48 -0.60 14.52 8.99
C ALA A 48 -0.01 13.60 10.07
N ARG A 49 0.52 12.44 9.67
CA ARG A 49 1.20 11.53 10.59
C ARG A 49 2.47 12.13 11.17
N ILE A 50 3.28 12.81 10.36
CA ILE A 50 4.51 13.47 10.81
C ILE A 50 4.17 14.61 11.79
N ASP A 51 3.13 15.38 11.52
CA ASP A 51 2.72 16.48 12.40
C ASP A 51 2.23 15.97 13.76
N LEU A 52 1.45 14.88 13.81
CA LEU A 52 1.10 14.22 15.07
C LEU A 52 2.33 13.72 15.84
N LEU A 53 3.35 13.18 15.14
CA LEU A 53 4.59 12.76 15.76
C LEU A 53 5.40 13.95 16.29
N ARG A 54 5.42 15.08 15.58
CA ARG A 54 6.07 16.33 16.03
C ARG A 54 5.39 16.91 17.26
N GLU A 55 4.06 16.94 17.27
CA GLU A 55 3.26 17.35 18.42
C GLU A 55 3.56 16.47 19.64
N ARG A 56 3.59 15.14 19.45
CA ARG A 56 3.94 14.18 20.51
C ARG A 56 5.38 14.36 21.01
N ALA A 57 6.31 14.69 20.11
CA ALA A 57 7.70 14.95 20.46
C ALA A 57 7.92 16.32 21.12
N GLY A 58 6.85 17.13 21.30
CA GLY A 58 6.94 18.46 21.89
C GLY A 58 7.59 19.50 20.98
N MET A 59 7.85 19.18 19.71
CA MET A 59 8.40 20.09 18.72
C MET A 59 7.27 20.91 18.09
N LYS A 60 6.59 21.73 18.90
CA LYS A 60 5.66 22.72 18.35
C LYS A 60 6.48 23.69 17.51
N ARG A 61 6.20 23.72 16.20
CA ARG A 61 6.63 24.82 15.34
C ARG A 61 5.92 26.06 15.86
N ASP A 62 6.63 26.88 16.64
CA ASP A 62 6.18 28.21 16.96
C ASP A 62 5.82 28.90 15.64
N SER A 63 4.57 29.33 15.56
CA SER A 63 3.98 30.03 14.43
C SER A 63 4.66 31.39 14.26
N PHE A 64 5.86 31.42 13.68
CA PHE A 64 6.52 32.63 13.22
C PHE A 64 5.96 33.05 11.85
N SER A 65 4.72 33.54 11.87
CA SER A 65 4.24 34.48 10.87
C SER A 65 4.05 35.81 11.57
N SER A 66 4.86 36.79 11.15
CA SER A 66 4.88 38.20 11.53
C SER A 66 5.62 38.56 12.83
N LYS A 67 6.62 39.45 12.67
CA LYS A 67 7.23 40.34 13.67
C LYS A 67 8.64 39.98 14.18
N SER A 68 9.63 40.11 13.29
CA SER A 68 10.94 40.66 13.67
C SER A 68 11.60 41.29 12.44
N ARG A 69 11.23 42.53 12.16
CA ARG A 69 12.12 43.52 11.53
C ARG A 69 12.55 44.42 12.68
N LYS A 70 13.86 44.64 12.84
CA LYS A 70 14.53 45.67 13.67
C LYS A 70 15.38 45.12 14.81
N ARG A 71 16.60 44.71 14.46
CA ARG A 71 17.86 45.12 15.11
C ARG A 71 19.00 44.37 14.42
N ASP A 72 19.98 45.11 13.94
CA ASP A 72 21.42 44.84 14.08
C ASP A 72 22.14 45.77 13.09
N ASP A 73 22.51 46.96 13.59
CA ASP A 73 23.20 48.06 12.87
C ASP A 73 24.36 48.59 13.74
N PHE A 74 24.89 47.75 14.65
CA PHE A 74 25.85 48.15 15.69
C PHE A 74 27.14 47.31 15.74
N ASP A 75 27.30 46.31 14.87
CA ASP A 75 28.44 45.37 14.92
C ASP A 75 29.41 45.48 13.72
N GLU A 76 29.19 46.41 12.78
CA GLU A 76 29.92 46.48 11.51
C GLU A 76 31.29 47.18 11.61
N GLU A 77 31.48 48.09 12.57
CA GLU A 77 32.71 48.90 12.66
C GLU A 77 33.88 48.20 13.38
N ARG A 78 33.62 47.11 14.12
CA ARG A 78 34.64 46.40 14.90
C ARG A 78 35.29 45.22 14.15
N LEU A 79 34.74 44.86 12.99
CA LEU A 79 35.19 43.74 12.16
C LEU A 79 36.22 44.15 11.10
N GLU A 80 36.28 45.43 10.71
CA GLU A 80 37.17 45.89 9.63
C GLU A 80 38.66 45.91 10.04
N GLU A 81 38.99 46.11 11.32
CA GLU A 81 40.38 46.15 11.79
C GLU A 81 41.04 44.76 11.90
N GLN A 82 40.27 43.66 11.92
CA GLN A 82 40.81 42.30 12.03
C GLN A 82 41.12 41.65 10.67
N ILE A 83 40.66 42.23 9.56
CA ILE A 83 40.81 41.64 8.21
C ILE A 83 42.17 42.02 7.57
N ALA A 84 42.84 43.08 8.04
CA ALA A 84 44.05 43.61 7.39
C ALA A 84 45.38 42.92 7.78
N ALA A 85 45.40 42.01 8.77
CA ALA A 85 46.65 41.54 9.38
C ALA A 85 47.12 40.11 9.02
N THR A 86 46.43 39.35 8.15
CA THR A 86 46.81 37.96 7.86
C THR A 86 46.85 37.64 6.37
N SER A 87 47.89 38.14 5.70
CA SER A 87 48.28 37.77 4.34
C SER A 87 49.06 36.43 4.31
N ALA A 88 48.41 35.34 3.91
CA ALA A 88 49.03 34.18 3.26
C ALA A 88 47.96 33.28 2.60
N PRO A 89 48.19 32.74 1.38
CA PRO A 89 47.16 32.04 0.63
C PRO A 89 47.04 30.61 1.14
N GLN A 90 45.90 30.29 1.73
CA GLN A 90 45.48 28.91 1.98
C GLN A 90 44.10 28.73 1.34
N PRO A 91 43.80 27.55 0.76
CA PRO A 91 42.50 27.29 0.14
C PRO A 91 41.44 27.29 1.25
N ALA A 92 40.76 28.43 1.42
CA ALA A 92 39.78 28.60 2.47
C ALA A 92 38.54 27.76 2.10
N LEU A 93 38.40 26.59 2.74
CA LEU A 93 37.19 25.76 2.73
C LEU A 93 36.00 26.42 3.44
N THR A 94 36.18 27.62 3.98
CA THR A 94 35.20 28.35 4.77
C THR A 94 34.63 29.49 3.95
N ASN A 95 33.32 29.47 3.75
CA ASN A 95 32.57 30.62 3.25
C ASN A 95 32.79 31.84 4.15
N PRO A 96 32.59 33.09 3.67
CA PRO A 96 32.73 34.31 4.49
C PRO A 96 31.80 34.36 5.72
N ASN A 97 30.83 33.44 5.82
CA ASN A 97 29.92 33.25 6.95
C ASN A 97 30.39 32.14 7.94
N GLY A 98 31.65 31.70 7.87
CA GLY A 98 32.22 30.69 8.78
C GLY A 98 31.72 29.24 8.55
N HIS A 99 30.87 29.00 7.57
CA HIS A 99 30.43 27.65 7.20
C HIS A 99 31.47 26.97 6.31
N ILE A 100 31.88 25.75 6.67
CA ILE A 100 32.81 24.94 5.87
C ILE A 100 32.03 24.24 4.76
N ASN A 101 32.33 24.55 3.51
CA ASN A 101 31.66 23.99 2.35
C ASN A 101 32.49 22.85 1.75
N LEU A 102 32.34 21.65 2.32
CA LEU A 102 33.10 20.45 1.92
C LEU A 102 32.81 20.02 0.47
N PHE A 103 31.75 20.54 -0.14
CA PHE A 103 31.31 20.19 -1.50
C PHE A 103 31.59 21.26 -2.54
N GLU A 104 32.27 22.36 -2.18
CA GLU A 104 32.52 23.46 -3.12
C GLU A 104 33.34 23.01 -4.34
N ASP A 105 34.39 22.21 -4.13
CA ASP A 105 35.21 21.67 -5.22
C ASP A 105 34.41 20.69 -6.11
N LEU A 106 33.45 19.97 -5.51
CA LEU A 106 32.56 19.04 -6.21
C LEU A 106 31.48 19.79 -7.01
N GLU A 107 30.90 20.87 -6.46
CA GLU A 107 29.94 21.71 -7.18
C GLU A 107 30.63 22.48 -8.31
N GLN A 108 31.81 23.07 -8.08
CA GLN A 108 32.55 23.80 -9.11
C GLN A 108 32.97 22.89 -10.27
N SER A 109 33.36 21.64 -9.98
CA SER A 109 33.68 20.66 -11.03
C SER A 109 32.43 20.21 -11.81
N GLN A 110 31.28 20.02 -11.14
CA GLN A 110 30.01 19.72 -11.81
C GLN A 110 29.50 20.87 -12.67
N ILE A 111 29.57 22.11 -12.19
CA ILE A 111 29.19 23.32 -12.93
C ILE A 111 30.10 23.46 -14.17
N SER A 112 31.41 23.25 -14.00
CA SER A 112 32.38 23.28 -15.10
C SER A 112 32.16 22.17 -16.14
N ALA A 113 31.67 21.00 -15.72
CA ALA A 113 31.32 19.89 -16.62
C ALA A 113 30.00 20.16 -17.36
N ALA A 114 29.00 20.72 -16.68
CA ALA A 114 27.70 21.09 -17.26
C ALA A 114 27.82 22.21 -18.30
N ILE A 115 28.67 23.22 -18.05
CA ILE A 115 28.93 24.29 -19.03
C ILE A 115 29.58 23.69 -20.30
N ARG A 116 30.53 22.76 -20.14
CA ARG A 116 31.19 22.08 -21.28
C ARG A 116 30.28 21.14 -22.07
N SER A 117 29.28 20.52 -21.44
CA SER A 117 28.33 19.64 -22.13
C SER A 117 27.20 20.39 -22.84
N SER A 118 26.87 21.61 -22.39
CA SER A 118 25.80 22.44 -22.98
C SER A 118 26.12 23.00 -24.38
N SER A 119 27.40 23.00 -24.81
CA SER A 119 27.81 23.53 -26.13
C SER A 119 27.72 22.49 -27.27
N LYS A 120 27.24 21.26 -27.02
CA LYS A 120 27.11 20.23 -28.07
C LYS A 120 25.65 19.84 -28.28
N LYS A 121 25.08 20.39 -29.35
CA LYS A 121 23.69 20.20 -29.78
C LYS A 121 23.46 18.76 -30.29
N LYS A 122 22.41 18.13 -29.74
CA LYS A 122 21.55 17.05 -30.30
C LYS A 122 22.20 15.69 -30.61
N ALA A 123 22.05 14.75 -29.69
CA ALA A 123 21.75 13.34 -29.95
C ALA A 123 21.15 12.76 -28.65
N ASP A 124 20.05 12.01 -28.73
CA ASP A 124 19.44 11.34 -27.57
C ASP A 124 20.45 10.36 -26.95
N PRO A 125 20.86 10.52 -25.68
CA PRO A 125 21.72 9.54 -25.05
C PRO A 125 20.86 8.45 -24.43
N VAL A 126 21.02 7.24 -24.97
CA VAL A 126 20.69 5.98 -24.30
C VAL A 126 21.24 6.04 -22.87
N GLU A 127 20.37 5.89 -21.88
CA GLU A 127 20.63 5.96 -20.43
C GLU A 127 21.71 4.98 -19.96
N THR A 128 22.98 5.28 -20.19
CA THR A 128 24.11 4.41 -19.79
C THR A 128 25.12 5.08 -18.88
N ASP A 129 24.97 6.38 -18.59
CA ASP A 129 25.86 7.15 -17.69
C ASP A 129 25.16 7.68 -16.42
N LYS A 130 24.03 7.09 -16.03
CA LYS A 130 23.53 7.26 -14.66
C LYS A 130 24.30 6.27 -13.80
N GLY A 131 25.09 6.75 -12.84
CA GLY A 131 25.92 5.92 -11.95
C GLY A 131 25.14 4.81 -11.24
N VAL A 132 25.85 4.00 -10.43
CA VAL A 132 25.29 2.81 -9.76
C VAL A 132 23.87 3.08 -9.23
N PRO A 133 22.84 2.43 -9.78
CA PRO A 133 21.47 2.72 -9.38
C PRO A 133 21.31 2.38 -7.90
N LEU A 134 20.99 3.38 -7.07
CA LEU A 134 20.74 3.19 -5.64
C LEU A 134 19.49 2.33 -5.38
N ALA A 135 18.56 2.28 -6.34
CA ALA A 135 17.41 1.41 -6.29
C ALA A 135 17.70 0.10 -7.05
N PRO A 136 17.28 -1.07 -6.53
CA PRO A 136 17.31 -2.31 -7.30
C PRO A 136 16.56 -2.11 -8.62
N SER A 137 17.10 -2.63 -9.72
CA SER A 137 16.43 -2.52 -11.01
C SER A 137 15.09 -3.24 -10.96
N ALA A 138 14.17 -2.93 -11.88
CA ALA A 138 12.90 -3.65 -11.98
C ALA A 138 13.07 -5.18 -12.13
N LYS A 139 14.25 -5.64 -12.59
CA LYS A 139 14.61 -7.06 -12.65
C LYS A 139 15.06 -7.63 -11.30
N ASP A 140 15.57 -6.79 -10.41
CA ASP A 140 16.05 -7.14 -9.07
C ASP A 140 14.95 -7.02 -7.99
N LEU A 141 13.82 -6.37 -8.32
CA LEU A 141 12.62 -6.40 -7.48
C LEU A 141 12.02 -7.82 -7.36
N ASN A 142 12.33 -8.68 -8.33
CA ASN A 142 11.89 -10.07 -8.31
C ASN A 142 12.91 -10.90 -7.53
N PRO A 143 12.55 -11.45 -6.37
CA PRO A 143 13.47 -12.25 -5.59
C PRO A 143 13.92 -13.48 -6.37
N TRP A 144 15.14 -13.97 -6.11
CA TRP A 144 15.73 -15.11 -6.82
C TRP A 144 14.88 -16.42 -6.73
N TYR A 145 14.00 -16.51 -5.74
CA TYR A 145 13.03 -17.60 -5.56
C TYR A 145 11.70 -17.38 -6.28
N SER A 146 11.41 -16.19 -6.83
CA SER A 146 10.27 -15.95 -7.73
C SER A 146 10.64 -16.26 -9.18
N SER A 147 11.45 -17.31 -9.40
CA SER A 147 11.84 -17.77 -10.72
C SER A 147 10.61 -17.94 -11.60
N LYS A 148 10.38 -16.99 -12.53
CA LYS A 148 9.47 -17.06 -13.69
C LYS A 148 8.37 -18.12 -13.53
N ASN A 149 7.56 -17.98 -12.47
CA ASN A 149 6.27 -18.65 -12.45
C ASN A 149 5.42 -17.78 -13.34
N ASP A 150 5.45 -18.15 -14.62
CA ASP A 150 4.28 -18.44 -15.42
C ASP A 150 2.91 -18.09 -14.82
N ASP A 151 2.71 -16.85 -14.35
CA ASP A 151 1.39 -16.30 -14.02
C ASP A 151 0.51 -16.20 -15.27
N SER A 152 1.08 -16.49 -16.45
CA SER A 152 0.42 -16.68 -17.73
C SER A 152 0.01 -18.12 -18.04
N ARG A 153 0.45 -19.13 -17.28
CA ARG A 153 -0.04 -20.50 -17.45
C ARG A 153 -1.04 -20.85 -16.36
N PRO A 154 -2.20 -21.44 -16.72
CA PRO A 154 -3.10 -22.00 -15.73
C PRO A 154 -2.32 -23.04 -14.94
N VAL A 155 -2.14 -22.79 -13.64
CA VAL A 155 -1.51 -23.74 -12.72
C VAL A 155 -2.40 -24.98 -12.71
N ASP A 156 -1.87 -26.12 -13.15
CA ASP A 156 -2.60 -27.38 -13.12
C ASP A 156 -3.10 -27.64 -11.69
N GLU A 157 -4.38 -27.98 -11.52
CA GLU A 157 -5.02 -28.25 -10.20
C GLU A 157 -4.21 -29.26 -9.36
N ALA A 158 -3.48 -30.17 -10.03
CA ALA A 158 -2.59 -31.13 -9.40
C ALA A 158 -1.37 -30.49 -8.72
N GLU A 159 -0.83 -29.40 -9.26
CA GLU A 159 0.30 -28.67 -8.68
C GLU A 159 -0.15 -27.80 -7.50
N GLU A 160 -1.32 -27.18 -7.61
CA GLU A 160 -1.94 -26.46 -6.48
C GLU A 160 -2.25 -27.42 -5.32
N GLY A 161 -2.74 -28.62 -5.61
CA GLY A 161 -2.95 -29.68 -4.63
C GLY A 161 -1.65 -30.15 -3.94
N ARG A 162 -0.53 -30.20 -4.66
CA ARG A 162 0.79 -30.48 -4.07
C ARG A 162 1.23 -29.35 -3.15
N ARG A 163 1.17 -28.09 -3.62
CA ARG A 163 1.51 -26.90 -2.83
C ARG A 163 0.69 -26.79 -1.55
N LYS A 164 -0.62 -27.12 -1.60
CA LYS A 164 -1.49 -27.11 -0.43
C LYS A 164 -1.10 -28.18 0.60
N ARG A 165 -0.74 -29.40 0.15
CA ARG A 165 -0.23 -30.45 1.05
C ARG A 165 1.09 -30.08 1.70
N ASP A 166 1.99 -29.45 0.96
CA ASP A 166 3.27 -29.01 1.51
C ASP A 166 3.11 -27.85 2.50
N LYS A 167 2.24 -26.87 2.20
CA LYS A 167 1.86 -25.82 3.16
C LYS A 167 1.21 -26.41 4.43
N ALA A 168 0.40 -27.46 4.30
CA ALA A 168 -0.19 -28.13 5.45
C ALA A 168 0.86 -28.85 6.31
N ARG A 169 1.85 -29.50 5.69
CA ARG A 169 2.99 -30.13 6.40
C ARG A 169 3.88 -29.09 7.07
N GLN A 170 4.16 -27.97 6.41
CA GLN A 170 4.88 -26.85 7.00
C GLN A 170 4.11 -26.30 8.19
N ALA A 171 2.80 -26.06 8.05
CA ALA A 171 1.94 -25.59 9.12
C ALA A 171 1.79 -26.59 10.28
N THR A 172 2.04 -27.89 10.09
CA THR A 172 2.07 -28.85 11.21
C THR A 172 3.40 -28.86 11.96
N HIS A 173 4.49 -28.47 11.30
CA HIS A 173 5.84 -28.47 11.87
C HIS A 173 6.36 -27.07 12.21
N ASP A 174 5.56 -26.03 12.02
CA ASP A 174 5.88 -24.65 12.38
C ASP A 174 5.72 -24.45 13.91
N PRO A 175 6.76 -23.98 14.62
CA PRO A 175 6.66 -23.69 16.05
C PRO A 175 5.53 -22.68 16.37
N LEU A 176 5.28 -21.69 15.52
CA LEU A 176 4.25 -20.68 15.77
C LEU A 176 2.83 -21.26 15.70
N THR A 177 2.58 -22.20 14.80
CA THR A 177 1.29 -22.89 14.72
C THR A 177 1.09 -23.83 15.90
N SER A 178 2.15 -24.46 16.43
CA SER A 178 2.06 -25.31 17.61
C SER A 178 1.71 -24.52 18.88
N ILE A 179 2.33 -23.35 19.09
CA ILE A 179 1.99 -22.42 20.17
C ILE A 179 0.54 -21.95 20.04
N SER A 180 0.12 -21.56 18.83
CA SER A 180 -1.25 -21.11 18.57
C SER A 180 -2.28 -22.20 18.87
N ARG A 181 -1.98 -23.47 18.52
CA ARG A 181 -2.81 -24.63 18.85
C ARG A 181 -2.87 -24.88 20.35
N GLN A 182 -1.73 -24.79 21.05
CA GLN A 182 -1.68 -24.95 22.51
C GLN A 182 -2.49 -23.87 23.22
N LEU A 183 -2.37 -22.60 22.83
CA LEU A 183 -3.15 -21.50 23.37
C LEU A 183 -4.65 -21.69 23.13
N ALA A 184 -5.04 -22.13 21.92
CA ALA A 184 -6.43 -22.45 21.60
C ALA A 184 -6.98 -23.62 22.44
N SER A 185 -6.20 -24.68 22.66
CA SER A 185 -6.59 -25.80 23.51
C SER A 185 -6.62 -25.45 25.00
N HIS A 186 -5.72 -24.57 25.47
CA HIS A 186 -5.71 -24.12 26.86
C HIS A 186 -6.92 -23.25 27.18
N HIS A 187 -7.41 -22.44 26.23
CA HIS A 187 -8.67 -21.72 26.36
C HIS A 187 -9.88 -22.68 26.44
N ALA A 188 -9.89 -23.77 25.67
CA ALA A 188 -10.98 -24.75 25.68
C ALA A 188 -10.99 -25.63 26.95
N LEU A 189 -9.83 -25.99 27.49
CA LEU A 189 -9.70 -26.81 28.71
C LEU A 189 -9.78 -25.99 30.00
N SER A 190 -9.51 -24.68 29.94
CA SER A 190 -9.81 -23.75 31.06
C SER A 190 -11.33 -23.58 31.30
N GLY A 191 -12.19 -24.10 30.42
CA GLY A 191 -13.65 -24.09 30.56
C GLY A 191 -14.28 -25.41 31.02
N HIS A 192 -13.51 -26.49 31.24
CA HIS A 192 -14.07 -27.80 31.59
C HIS A 192 -13.16 -28.64 32.52
N GLY A 193 -13.03 -28.19 33.77
CA GLY A 193 -12.49 -28.99 34.87
C GLY A 193 -13.61 -29.41 35.81
N THR A 194 -13.98 -30.69 35.78
CA THR A 194 -14.99 -31.32 36.64
C THR A 194 -14.53 -31.37 38.09
N SER A 195 -15.33 -30.85 39.02
CA SER A 195 -15.37 -31.36 40.41
C SER A 195 -16.74 -31.09 41.03
N SER A 196 -17.61 -32.09 40.90
CA SER A 196 -18.80 -32.25 41.72
C SER A 196 -18.40 -32.79 43.10
N ARG A 197 -18.20 -31.89 44.06
CA ARG A 197 -18.54 -32.01 45.50
C ARG A 197 -17.75 -30.98 46.30
N SER A 198 -18.30 -29.77 46.34
CA SER A 198 -18.12 -28.87 47.49
C SER A 198 -19.17 -27.76 47.38
N LEU A 199 -20.12 -27.76 48.31
CA LEU A 199 -21.08 -26.68 48.50
C LEU A 199 -20.33 -25.45 49.05
N HIS A 200 -19.63 -24.72 48.19
CA HIS A 200 -19.07 -23.42 48.53
C HIS A 200 -19.46 -22.38 47.48
N ARG A 201 -20.59 -21.72 47.80
CA ARG A 201 -20.85 -20.28 47.62
C ARG A 201 -20.36 -19.70 46.29
N SER A 202 -21.29 -19.59 45.35
CA SER A 202 -21.23 -18.65 44.23
C SER A 202 -20.72 -17.29 44.71
N ARG A 203 -19.49 -16.96 44.33
CA ARG A 203 -18.96 -15.61 44.45
C ARG A 203 -19.51 -14.86 43.23
N PRO A 204 -20.38 -13.84 43.40
CA PRO A 204 -20.86 -13.05 42.27
C PRO A 204 -19.67 -12.40 41.59
N ALA A 205 -19.72 -12.34 40.26
CA ALA A 205 -18.77 -11.56 39.49
C ALA A 205 -18.68 -10.14 40.09
N PRO A 206 -17.48 -9.56 40.24
CA PRO A 206 -17.35 -8.18 40.68
C PRO A 206 -18.19 -7.28 39.76
N SER A 207 -19.26 -6.70 40.31
CA SER A 207 -19.99 -5.59 39.71
C SER A 207 -19.01 -4.49 39.33
N ASP A 208 -19.27 -3.75 38.25
CA ASP A 208 -18.43 -2.68 37.70
C ASP A 208 -17.85 -1.67 38.73
N ALA A 209 -18.50 -1.56 39.89
CA ALA A 209 -18.06 -0.77 41.03
C ALA A 209 -16.75 -1.23 41.70
N SER A 210 -16.26 -2.46 41.49
CA SER A 210 -15.04 -2.95 42.15
C SER A 210 -13.80 -3.02 41.24
N ARG A 211 -13.89 -2.53 40.00
CA ARG A 211 -12.73 -2.37 39.13
C ARG A 211 -12.00 -1.08 39.51
N PRO A 212 -10.65 -1.06 39.50
CA PRO A 212 -9.91 0.16 39.78
C PRO A 212 -10.35 1.27 38.80
N PRO A 213 -10.47 2.53 39.26
CA PRO A 213 -11.07 3.62 38.49
C PRO A 213 -10.33 3.89 37.18
N GLU A 214 -9.04 3.58 37.10
CA GLU A 214 -8.24 3.67 35.88
C GLU A 214 -8.70 2.71 34.78
N VAL A 215 -9.11 1.49 35.13
CA VAL A 215 -9.61 0.51 34.17
C VAL A 215 -10.98 0.92 33.64
N ASN A 216 -11.83 1.49 34.51
CA ASN A 216 -13.14 2.02 34.09
C ASN A 216 -12.98 3.26 33.21
N ALA A 217 -12.04 4.15 33.53
CA ALA A 217 -11.72 5.31 32.70
C ALA A 217 -11.16 4.90 31.33
N ARG A 218 -10.33 3.85 31.27
CA ARG A 218 -9.83 3.28 30.01
C ARG A 218 -10.95 2.67 29.18
N LEU A 219 -11.82 1.86 29.79
CA LEU A 219 -12.97 1.26 29.12
C LEU A 219 -13.95 2.30 28.60
N ALA A 220 -14.17 3.39 29.33
CA ALA A 220 -15.03 4.50 28.90
C ALA A 220 -14.46 5.26 27.69
N ARG A 221 -13.13 5.45 27.63
CA ARG A 221 -12.47 6.02 26.44
C ARG A 221 -12.59 5.07 25.25
N GLU A 222 -12.24 3.80 25.44
CA GLU A 222 -12.32 2.78 24.39
C GLU A 222 -13.77 2.59 23.87
N SER A 223 -14.79 2.68 24.73
CA SER A 223 -16.19 2.60 24.30
C SER A 223 -16.62 3.85 23.52
N SER A 224 -16.23 5.05 23.95
CA SER A 224 -16.52 6.29 23.22
C SER A 224 -15.85 6.33 21.84
N GLU A 225 -14.64 5.78 21.72
CA GLU A 225 -13.92 5.67 20.44
C GLU A 225 -14.57 4.62 19.53
N ARG A 226 -14.97 3.46 20.07
CA ARG A 226 -15.73 2.44 19.31
C ARG A 226 -17.06 2.97 18.80
N GLU A 227 -17.78 3.74 19.61
CA GLU A 227 -19.04 4.37 19.21
C GLU A 227 -18.84 5.36 18.07
N ARG A 228 -17.81 6.22 18.17
CA ARG A 228 -17.42 7.15 17.10
C ARG A 228 -17.04 6.44 15.80
N ALA A 229 -16.32 5.32 15.88
CA ALA A 229 -15.97 4.51 14.72
C ALA A 229 -17.20 3.89 14.05
N LEU A 230 -18.14 3.37 14.84
CA LEU A 230 -19.41 2.83 14.32
C LEU A 230 -20.27 3.92 13.67
N GLU A 231 -20.28 5.13 14.23
CA GLU A 231 -21.00 6.26 13.63
C GLU A 231 -20.40 6.69 12.29
N LEU A 232 -19.06 6.69 12.16
CA LEU A 232 -18.38 6.92 10.87
C LEU A 232 -18.72 5.83 9.84
N ILE A 233 -18.75 4.56 10.26
CA ILE A 233 -19.17 3.44 9.38
C ILE A 233 -20.63 3.62 8.96
N ARG A 234 -21.53 3.98 9.89
CA ARG A 234 -22.96 4.19 9.61
C ARG A 234 -23.19 5.39 8.68
N ARG A 235 -22.42 6.47 8.86
CA ARG A 235 -22.43 7.63 7.98
C ARG A 235 -21.93 7.28 6.59
N LYS A 236 -20.78 6.61 6.47
CA LYS A 236 -20.24 6.13 5.19
C LYS A 236 -21.21 5.17 4.50
N LYS A 237 -21.88 4.30 5.25
CA LYS A 237 -22.92 3.39 4.72
C LYS A 237 -24.16 4.14 4.23
N ARG A 238 -24.56 5.22 4.91
CA ARG A 238 -25.67 6.09 4.47
C ARG A 238 -25.30 6.87 3.21
N GLU A 239 -24.08 7.41 3.14
CA GLU A 239 -23.55 8.11 1.96
C GLU A 239 -23.44 7.14 0.76
N MET A 240 -22.96 5.92 0.99
CA MET A 240 -22.88 4.85 -0.02
C MET A 240 -24.28 4.36 -0.48
N MET A 241 -25.27 4.34 0.42
CA MET A 241 -26.65 3.99 0.07
C MET A 241 -27.40 5.16 -0.60
N GLY A 242 -26.98 6.40 -0.36
CA GLY A 242 -27.51 7.60 -1.04
C GLY A 242 -26.86 7.89 -2.39
N SER A 243 -25.73 7.26 -2.71
CA SER A 243 -25.05 7.33 -4.00
C SER A 243 -25.55 6.25 -4.97
N GLU A 244 -26.87 6.06 -5.06
CA GLU A 244 -27.52 5.27 -6.13
C GLU A 244 -27.40 6.01 -7.48
N THR A 245 -26.16 6.17 -7.93
CA THR A 245 -25.88 6.35 -9.35
C THR A 245 -25.70 4.96 -9.95
N PRO A 246 -26.43 4.59 -11.02
CA PRO A 246 -26.56 3.21 -11.51
C PRO A 246 -25.31 2.70 -12.25
N SER A 247 -24.11 3.14 -11.88
CA SER A 247 -22.92 3.01 -12.72
C SER A 247 -21.79 2.14 -12.16
N THR A 248 -21.87 1.65 -10.92
CA THR A 248 -20.80 0.78 -10.38
C THR A 248 -21.39 -0.55 -9.95
N VAL A 249 -21.53 -1.43 -10.94
CA VAL A 249 -21.82 -2.86 -10.76
C VAL A 249 -20.67 -3.49 -9.97
N HIS A 250 -20.76 -3.43 -8.65
CA HIS A 250 -19.99 -4.28 -7.75
C HIS A 250 -20.88 -5.47 -7.38
N GLY A 251 -20.67 -6.59 -8.10
CA GLY A 251 -21.25 -7.89 -7.77
C GLY A 251 -22.66 -8.12 -8.32
N GLY A 252 -22.74 -8.90 -9.40
CA GLY A 252 -24.01 -9.36 -9.96
C GLY A 252 -24.22 -8.93 -11.41
N GLY A 253 -23.24 -9.19 -12.27
CA GLY A 253 -23.45 -9.07 -13.71
C GLY A 253 -24.54 -10.04 -14.14
N TYR A 254 -25.63 -9.55 -14.72
CA TYR A 254 -26.40 -10.03 -15.89
C TYR A 254 -26.39 -11.53 -16.31
N THR A 255 -26.06 -12.48 -15.45
CA THR A 255 -25.99 -13.91 -15.80
C THR A 255 -27.28 -14.67 -15.52
N ASP A 256 -28.21 -14.05 -14.77
CA ASP A 256 -29.43 -14.73 -14.27
C ASP A 256 -30.74 -14.18 -14.86
N VAL A 257 -30.66 -13.27 -15.84
CA VAL A 257 -31.86 -12.61 -16.39
C VAL A 257 -32.53 -13.44 -17.48
N PHE A 258 -31.78 -14.33 -18.14
CA PHE A 258 -32.31 -15.29 -19.12
C PHE A 258 -31.76 -16.69 -18.83
N ASN A 259 -32.59 -17.71 -19.02
CA ASN A 259 -32.24 -19.14 -18.88
C ASN A 259 -31.81 -19.59 -17.46
N LYS A 260 -32.38 -19.00 -16.40
CA LYS A 260 -32.12 -19.37 -15.00
C LYS A 260 -32.15 -20.88 -14.76
N LYS A 261 -33.13 -21.61 -15.31
CA LYS A 261 -33.23 -23.06 -15.17
C LYS A 261 -32.09 -23.82 -15.85
N GLU A 262 -31.63 -23.39 -17.02
CA GLU A 262 -30.55 -24.07 -17.76
C GLU A 262 -29.19 -23.83 -17.10
N VAL A 263 -28.97 -22.63 -16.56
CA VAL A 263 -27.77 -22.29 -15.79
C VAL A 263 -27.73 -23.11 -14.50
N GLU A 264 -28.85 -23.17 -13.77
CA GLU A 264 -28.94 -23.93 -12.52
C GLU A 264 -28.77 -25.45 -12.76
N ASP A 265 -29.31 -25.99 -13.86
CA ASP A 265 -29.08 -27.39 -14.26
C ASP A 265 -27.64 -27.66 -14.71
N ALA A 266 -26.99 -26.74 -15.45
CA ALA A 266 -25.59 -26.88 -15.83
C ALA A 266 -24.66 -26.92 -14.61
N HIS A 267 -24.94 -26.09 -13.61
CA HIS A 267 -24.23 -26.11 -12.33
C HIS A 267 -24.48 -27.43 -11.56
N ARG A 268 -25.72 -27.91 -11.53
CA ARG A 268 -26.08 -29.18 -10.87
C ARG A 268 -25.47 -30.42 -11.56
N VAL A 269 -25.31 -30.39 -12.89
CA VAL A 269 -24.64 -31.44 -13.67
C VAL A 269 -23.13 -31.44 -13.42
N ARG A 270 -22.51 -30.25 -13.33
CA ARG A 270 -21.08 -30.10 -13.06
C ARG A 270 -20.67 -30.65 -11.68
N ASP A 271 -21.50 -30.44 -10.65
CA ASP A 271 -21.22 -30.97 -9.30
C ASP A 271 -21.43 -32.49 -9.18
N ARG A 272 -22.19 -33.12 -10.08
CA ARG A 272 -22.42 -34.58 -10.08
C ARG A 272 -21.47 -35.35 -10.99
N GLY A 273 -20.80 -34.70 -11.95
CA GLY A 273 -20.04 -35.36 -13.02
C GLY A 273 -18.59 -35.76 -12.71
N TRP A 274 -18.01 -35.31 -11.59
CA TRP A 274 -16.57 -35.49 -11.31
C TRP A 274 -16.25 -36.54 -10.24
N GLY A 275 -17.22 -37.37 -9.84
CA GLY A 275 -17.09 -38.31 -8.71
C GLY A 275 -17.02 -39.81 -9.03
N ASP A 276 -17.42 -40.28 -10.22
CA ASP A 276 -17.68 -41.72 -10.40
C ASP A 276 -17.29 -42.27 -11.79
N GLY A 277 -15.99 -42.24 -12.10
CA GLY A 277 -15.49 -42.72 -13.39
C GLY A 277 -14.12 -43.41 -13.38
N ARG A 278 -13.51 -43.65 -12.20
CA ARG A 278 -12.14 -44.21 -12.11
C ARG A 278 -11.97 -45.34 -11.11
N HIS A 279 -12.93 -46.26 -11.00
CA HIS A 279 -12.78 -47.45 -10.14
C HIS A 279 -13.36 -48.77 -10.68
N ALA A 280 -13.39 -48.98 -12.01
CA ALA A 280 -13.97 -50.21 -12.60
C ALA A 280 -13.07 -50.94 -13.61
N ARG A 281 -11.73 -50.88 -13.52
CA ARG A 281 -10.85 -51.59 -14.49
C ARG A 281 -9.63 -52.34 -13.93
N TYR A 282 -9.64 -52.80 -12.68
CA TYR A 282 -8.66 -53.78 -12.20
C TYR A 282 -9.28 -54.82 -11.26
N ARG A 283 -10.04 -55.75 -11.84
CA ARG A 283 -10.27 -57.10 -11.29
C ARG A 283 -10.49 -58.08 -12.43
N ARG A 284 -9.41 -58.51 -13.04
CA ARG A 284 -9.30 -59.81 -13.74
C ARG A 284 -7.81 -60.12 -13.88
N TRP A 285 -7.51 -61.41 -13.83
CA TRP A 285 -6.21 -62.07 -13.66
C TRP A 285 -5.83 -62.27 -12.19
#